data_AF-Q10XF9-F1
#
_entry.id   AF-Q10XF9-F1
#
_cell.length_a   1.000
_cell.length_b   1.000
_cell.length_c   1.000
_cell.angle_alpha   90.00
_cell.angle_beta   90.00
_cell.angle_gamma   90.00
#
_symmetry.space_group_name_H-M   'P 1'
#
loop_
_entity.id
_entity.type
_entity.pdbx_description
1 polymer ?
#
loop_
_entity_poly.entity_id
_entity_poly.type
_entity_poly.pdbx_seq_one_letter_code
_entity_poly.pdbx_strand_id
1 'polypeptide(L)'
;MPIDPITWTIIGLSFFGGAAVGYFWDDITAWFTRVIESLLDLINRAVEVTSDAIVYLVKKGKRIYKRVEIFARNIYDKTTRLLSDQEEIDPLDVPQDLEDQLEYKAKLELGRRGT
;
A
#
# COMPACT_ATOMS: atom_id res chain seq x y z
N MET A 1 -27.11 4.67 -9.65
CA MET A 1 -26.32 4.76 -8.41
C MET A 1 -24.92 5.16 -8.83
N PRO A 2 -24.37 6.28 -8.31
CA PRO A 2 -23.01 6.67 -8.66
C PRO A 2 -22.08 5.56 -8.16
N ILE A 3 -21.22 5.07 -9.05
CA ILE A 3 -20.16 4.12 -8.71
C ILE A 3 -19.24 4.87 -7.74
N ASP A 4 -19.14 4.36 -6.52
CA ASP A 4 -18.34 4.99 -5.47
C ASP A 4 -16.89 5.20 -5.94
N PRO A 5 -16.27 6.34 -5.59
CA PRO A 5 -14.87 6.59 -5.88
C PRO A 5 -14.05 5.55 -5.12
N ILE A 6 -13.40 4.65 -5.87
CA ILE A 6 -12.40 3.64 -5.45
C ILE A 6 -12.20 3.63 -3.93
N THR A 7 -12.88 2.71 -3.25
CA THR A 7 -12.66 2.47 -1.81
C THR A 7 -11.22 2.00 -1.64
N TRP A 8 -10.34 2.89 -1.20
CA TRP A 8 -8.96 2.56 -0.91
C TRP A 8 -8.86 2.11 0.55
N THR A 9 -8.24 0.95 0.77
CA THR A 9 -7.99 0.45 2.12
C THR A 9 -6.49 0.56 2.38
N ILE A 10 -6.11 1.51 3.23
CA ILE A 10 -4.75 1.55 3.77
C ILE A 10 -4.67 0.40 4.77
N ILE A 11 -4.04 -0.70 4.38
CA ILE A 11 -3.67 -1.79 5.30
C ILE A 11 -2.32 -1.41 5.92
N GLY A 12 -2.36 -0.28 6.61
CA GLY A 12 -1.33 0.21 7.50
C GLY A 12 -1.61 -0.32 8.88
N LEU A 13 -0.63 -1.00 9.48
CA LEU A 13 -0.71 -1.43 10.87
C LEU A 13 -1.03 -0.23 11.77
N SER A 14 -2.24 -0.26 12.32
CA SER A 14 -2.61 0.37 13.58
C SER A 14 -2.80 1.89 13.54
N PHE A 15 -4.08 2.21 13.49
CA PHE A 15 -4.80 3.40 13.92
C PHE A 15 -4.41 3.87 15.35
N PHE A 16 -3.16 4.25 15.67
CA PHE A 16 -2.82 4.82 17.00
C PHE A 16 -1.63 5.79 16.97
N GLY A 17 -1.90 7.05 17.35
CA GLY A 17 -1.10 7.79 18.33
C GLY A 17 0.09 8.63 17.88
N GLY A 18 -0.12 9.90 17.52
CA GLY A 18 0.92 10.96 17.60
C GLY A 18 1.05 11.83 16.34
N ALA A 19 1.39 13.11 16.52
CA ALA A 19 1.57 14.07 15.42
C ALA A 19 2.63 13.63 14.40
N ALA A 20 3.69 12.92 14.84
CA ALA A 20 4.73 12.37 13.97
C ALA A 20 4.20 11.25 13.04
N VAL A 21 3.27 10.44 13.53
CA VAL A 21 2.58 9.43 12.72
C VAL A 21 1.67 10.10 11.69
N GLY A 22 1.05 11.24 12.03
CA GLY A 22 0.27 12.06 11.10
C GLY A 22 1.06 12.52 9.88
N TYR A 23 2.22 13.17 10.10
CA TYR A 23 3.06 13.64 8.99
C TYR A 23 3.57 12.52 8.09
N PHE A 24 3.93 11.37 8.68
CA PHE A 24 4.32 10.20 7.92
C PHE A 24 3.17 9.68 7.03
N TRP A 25 1.96 9.58 7.58
CA TRP A 25 0.79 9.17 6.80
C TRP A 25 0.39 10.18 5.74
N ASP A 26 0.58 11.48 5.98
CA ASP A 26 0.37 12.52 4.98
C ASP A 26 1.34 12.35 3.80
N ASP A 27 2.63 12.08 4.03
CA ASP A 27 3.59 11.82 2.96
C ASP A 27 3.24 10.54 2.18
N ILE A 28 2.91 9.46 2.89
CA ILE A 28 2.46 8.21 2.27
C ILE A 28 1.20 8.45 1.42
N THR A 29 0.24 9.23 1.92
CA THR A 29 -1.00 9.54 1.19
C THR A 29 -0.73 10.41 -0.03
N ALA A 30 0.15 11.41 0.08
CA ALA A 30 0.54 12.28 -1.03
C ALA A 30 1.31 11.54 -2.12
N TRP A 31 2.21 10.63 -1.73
CA TRP A 31 2.86 9.70 -2.66
C TRP A 31 1.84 8.78 -3.31
N PHE A 32 1.00 8.14 -2.51
CA PHE A 32 0.00 7.19 -2.98
C PHE A 32 -0.96 7.82 -3.99
N THR A 33 -1.41 9.05 -3.75
CA THR A 33 -2.30 9.77 -4.67
C THR A 33 -1.65 9.92 -6.04
N ARG A 34 -0.37 10.35 -6.08
CA ARG A 34 0.40 10.49 -7.32
C ARG A 34 0.57 9.16 -8.06
N VAL A 35 0.89 8.09 -7.31
CA VAL A 35 1.10 6.78 -7.90
C VAL A 35 -0.22 6.18 -8.39
N ILE A 36 -1.30 6.31 -7.62
CA ILE A 36 -2.64 5.88 -8.05
C ILE A 36 -3.04 6.59 -9.33
N GLU A 37 -2.88 7.90 -9.42
CA GLU A 37 -3.24 8.65 -10.63
C GLU A 37 -2.49 8.08 -11.84
N SER A 38 -1.18 7.87 -11.70
CA SER A 38 -0.36 7.26 -12.75
C SER A 38 -0.79 5.83 -13.09
N LEU A 39 -1.19 5.02 -12.11
CA LEU A 39 -1.63 3.65 -12.34
C LEU A 39 -3.05 3.60 -12.93
N LEU A 40 -3.94 4.50 -12.53
CA LEU A 40 -5.29 4.63 -13.08
C LEU A 40 -5.28 5.15 -14.53
N ASP A 41 -4.26 5.93 -14.91
CA ASP A 41 -4.06 6.35 -16.30
C ASP A 41 -3.65 5.17 -17.20
N LEU A 42 -3.05 4.12 -16.64
CA LEU A 42 -2.79 2.87 -17.35
C LEU A 42 -4.05 2.00 -17.50
N ILE A 43 -5.07 2.23 -16.68
CA ILE A 43 -6.33 1.47 -16.71
C ILE A 43 -7.27 2.08 -17.74
N ASN A 44 -7.74 1.26 -18.67
CA ASN A 44 -8.75 1.72 -19.60
C ASN A 44 -10.13 1.70 -18.92
N ARG A 45 -10.52 2.84 -18.33
CA ARG A 45 -11.79 3.01 -17.60
C ARG A 45 -13.05 2.69 -18.42
N ALA A 46 -12.96 2.58 -19.74
CA ALA A 46 -14.07 2.15 -20.58
C ALA A 46 -14.31 0.63 -20.54
N VAL A 47 -13.29 -0.17 -20.22
CA VAL A 47 -13.33 -1.64 -20.32
C VAL A 47 -12.78 -2.37 -19.08
N GLU A 48 -12.13 -1.66 -18.17
CA GLU A 48 -11.55 -2.20 -16.94
C GLU A 48 -12.17 -1.51 -15.71
N VAL A 49 -12.50 -2.32 -14.71
CA VAL A 49 -13.02 -1.88 -13.41
C VAL A 49 -11.93 -2.10 -12.37
N THR A 50 -11.65 -1.06 -11.59
CA THR A 50 -10.75 -1.12 -10.44
C THR A 50 -11.52 -1.61 -9.23
N SER A 51 -11.10 -2.73 -8.62
CA SER A 51 -11.81 -3.31 -7.46
C SER A 51 -11.37 -2.69 -6.14
N ASP A 52 -10.07 -2.67 -5.87
CA ASP A 52 -9.51 -2.15 -4.62
C ASP A 52 -8.07 -1.68 -4.85
N ALA A 53 -7.70 -0.62 -4.15
CA ALA A 53 -6.30 -0.20 -4.01
C ALA A 53 -5.85 -0.44 -2.57
N ILE A 54 -4.75 -1.18 -2.43
CA ILE A 54 -4.18 -1.56 -1.14
C ILE A 54 -2.83 -0.87 -0.99
N VAL A 55 -2.64 -0.16 0.11
CA VAL A 55 -1.35 0.45 0.49
C VAL A 55 -0.83 -0.22 1.74
N TYR A 56 0.42 -0.60 1.72
CA TYR A 56 1.08 -1.20 2.88
C TYR A 56 2.59 -0.98 2.87
N LEU A 57 3.16 -1.07 4.07
CA LEU A 57 4.61 -1.01 4.28
C LEU A 57 5.19 -2.42 4.34
N VAL A 58 6.32 -2.63 3.67
CA VAL A 58 7.03 -3.90 3.61
C VAL A 58 8.46 -3.70 4.10
N LYS A 59 8.82 -4.35 5.20
CA LYS A 59 10.22 -4.40 5.68
C LYS A 59 10.92 -5.62 5.06
N LYS A 60 12.00 -5.40 4.31
CA LYS A 60 12.90 -6.44 3.80
C LYS A 60 14.29 -6.24 4.39
N GLY A 61 14.57 -6.97 5.48
CA GLY A 61 15.81 -6.81 6.24
C GLY A 61 15.87 -5.41 6.88
N LYS A 62 16.86 -4.60 6.45
CA LYS A 62 17.03 -3.21 6.91
C LYS A 62 16.29 -2.16 6.08
N ARG A 63 15.69 -2.56 4.95
CA ARG A 63 15.04 -1.64 4.01
C ARG A 63 13.54 -1.69 4.22
N ILE A 64 12.90 -0.52 4.14
CA ILE A 64 11.45 -0.39 4.26
C ILE A 64 10.94 0.13 2.91
N TYR A 65 9.86 -0.47 2.43
CA TYR A 65 9.23 -0.12 1.17
C TYR A 65 7.78 0.28 1.43
N LYS A 66 7.33 1.38 0.84
CA LYS A 66 5.91 1.63 0.63
C LYS A 66 5.51 0.96 -0.67
N ARG A 67 4.43 0.19 -0.63
CA ARG A 67 3.90 -0.53 -1.78
C ARG A 67 2.43 -0.22 -1.95
N VAL A 68 2.04 0.00 -3.20
CA VAL A 68 0.66 0.09 -3.62
C VAL A 68 0.35 -1.03 -4.61
N GLU A 69 -0.83 -1.62 -4.45
CA GLU A 69 -1.34 -2.68 -5.30
C GLU A 69 -2.78 -2.33 -5.70
N ILE A 70 -3.03 -2.29 -7.00
CA ILE A 70 -4.33 -2.01 -7.60
C ILE A 70 -4.75 -3.20 -8.45
N PHE A 71 -5.95 -3.72 -8.16
CA PHE A 71 -6.54 -4.80 -8.94
C PHE A 71 -7.47 -4.22 -9.99
N ALA A 72 -7.07 -4.31 -11.26
CA ALA A 72 -7.88 -3.96 -12.41
C ALA A 72 -8.46 -5.22 -13.03
N ARG A 73 -9.77 -5.26 -13.26
CA ARG A 73 -10.43 -6.39 -13.91
C ARG A 73 -11.14 -5.93 -15.17
N ASN A 74 -10.83 -6.58 -16.29
CA ASN A 74 -11.51 -6.33 -17.54
C ASN A 74 -12.94 -6.90 -17.50
N ILE A 75 -13.93 -6.09 -17.91
CA ILE A 75 -15.35 -6.44 -17.80
C ILE A 75 -15.79 -7.49 -18.82
N TYR A 76 -15.10 -7.58 -19.97
CA TYR A 76 -15.43 -8.43 -21.10
C TYR A 76 -14.80 -9.82 -20.97
N ASP A 77 -13.48 -9.90 -20.78
CA ASP A 77 -12.74 -11.16 -20.73
C ASP A 77 -12.55 -11.70 -19.30
N LYS A 78 -12.94 -10.92 -18.29
CA LYS A 78 -12.79 -11.22 -16.86
C LYS A 78 -11.35 -11.37 -16.38
N THR A 79 -10.36 -11.03 -17.19
CA THR A 79 -8.94 -11.05 -16.84
C THR A 79 -8.67 -10.01 -15.76
N THR A 80 -7.98 -10.44 -14.71
CA THR A 80 -7.51 -9.54 -13.65
C THR A 80 -6.03 -9.26 -13.88
N ARG A 81 -5.67 -7.98 -13.81
CA ARG A 81 -4.29 -7.51 -13.81
C ARG A 81 -3.99 -6.80 -12.51
N LEU A 82 -2.84 -7.13 -11.94
CA LEU A 82 -2.28 -6.45 -10.79
C LEU A 82 -1.36 -5.36 -11.30
N LEU A 83 -1.70 -4.11 -10.97
CA LEU A 83 -0.82 -2.97 -11.14
C LEU A 83 -0.22 -2.67 -9.78
N SER A 84 1.11 -2.68 -9.69
CA SER A 84 1.78 -2.40 -8.43
C SER A 84 2.97 -1.50 -8.64
N ASP A 85 3.23 -0.68 -7.63
CA ASP A 85 4.41 0.14 -7.57
C ASP A 85 4.96 0.12 -6.14
N GLN A 86 6.27 0.30 -6.03
CA GLN A 86 6.96 0.29 -4.74
C GLN A 86 8.09 1.32 -4.74
N GLU A 87 8.19 2.04 -3.63
CA GLU A 87 9.28 2.99 -3.40
C GLU A 87 9.97 2.67 -2.07
N GLU A 88 11.30 2.73 -2.07
CA GLU A 88 12.10 2.57 -0.87
C GLU A 88 11.98 3.83 -0.01
N ILE A 89 11.72 3.66 1.28
CA ILE A 89 11.69 4.74 2.26
C ILE A 89 12.95 4.63 3.11
N ASP A 90 13.56 5.77 3.42
CA ASP A 90 14.64 5.79 4.40
C ASP A 90 14.11 5.29 5.75
N PRO A 91 14.73 4.30 6.39
CA PRO A 91 14.32 3.85 7.72
C PRO A 91 14.22 4.97 8.76
N LEU A 92 15.02 6.04 8.60
CA LEU A 92 14.97 7.22 9.48
C LEU A 92 13.70 8.05 9.35
N ASP A 93 13.03 7.99 8.19
CA ASP A 93 11.77 8.69 7.93
C ASP A 93 10.57 7.89 8.46
N VAL A 94 10.77 6.65 8.89
CA VAL A 94 9.72 5.81 9.45
C VAL A 94 9.62 6.04 10.96
N PRO A 95 8.43 6.41 11.47
CA PRO A 95 8.19 6.53 12.90
C PRO A 95 8.61 5.26 13.66
N GLN A 96 9.29 5.44 14.79
CA GLN A 96 9.83 4.33 15.58
C GLN A 96 8.74 3.32 16.00
N ASP A 97 7.53 3.80 16.29
CA ASP A 97 6.37 2.97 16.60
C ASP A 97 5.94 2.03 15.45
N LEU A 98 6.16 2.45 14.20
CA LEU A 98 5.91 1.61 13.01
C LEU A 98 7.08 0.67 12.75
N GLU A 99 8.32 1.11 13.01
CA GLU A 99 9.50 0.26 12.90
C GLU A 99 9.42 -0.94 13.85
N ASP A 100 9.04 -0.70 15.11
CA ASP A 100 8.87 -1.73 16.14
C ASP A 100 7.78 -2.75 15.73
N GLN A 101 6.67 -2.27 15.16
CA GLN A 101 5.60 -3.13 14.64
C GLN A 101 6.06 -3.97 13.43
N LEU A 102 6.82 -3.37 12.52
CA LEU A 102 7.38 -4.07 11.36
C LEU A 102 8.41 -5.11 11.78
N GLU A 103 9.24 -4.80 12.77
CA GLU A 103 10.23 -5.74 13.31
C GLU A 103 9.57 -6.90 14.06
N TYR A 104 8.53 -6.62 14.86
CA TYR A 104 7.76 -7.66 15.55
C TYR A 104 7.15 -8.66 14.55
N LYS A 105 6.54 -8.17 13.46
CA LYS A 105 6.02 -9.04 12.40
C LYS A 105 7.11 -9.78 11.64
N ALA A 106 8.23 -9.13 11.31
CA ALA A 106 9.34 -9.78 10.63
C ALA A 106 9.91 -10.94 11.46
N LYS A 107 10.02 -10.76 12.78
CA LYS A 107 10.42 -11.82 13.72
C LYS A 107 9.41 -12.96 13.76
N LEU A 108 8.10 -12.66 13.73
CA LEU A 108 7.05 -13.67 13.67
C LEU A 108 7.09 -14.50 12.39
N GLU A 109 7.28 -13.88 11.22
CA GLU A 109 7.38 -14.60 9.95
C GLU A 109 8.65 -15.46 9.84
N LEU A 110 9.78 -14.96 10.36
CA LEU A 110 11.03 -15.72 10.45
C LEU A 110 10.91 -16.90 11.42
N GLY A 111 10.27 -16.71 12.57
CA GLY A 111 9.98 -17.78 13.53
C GLY A 111 9.06 -18.85 12.96
N ARG A 112 8.05 -18.46 12.16
CA ARG A 112 7.10 -19.39 11.53
C ARG A 112 7.71 -20.20 10.37
N ARG A 113 8.80 -19.74 9.77
CA ARG A 113 9.57 -20.51 8.76
C ARG A 113 10.59 -21.48 9.37
N GLY A 114 10.81 -21.42 10.68
CA GLY A 114 11.81 -22.21 11.41
C GLY A 114 11.30 -23.47 12.11
N THR A 115 10.01 -23.80 11.99
CA THR A 115 9.37 -25.03 12.51
C THR A 115 8.67 -25.76 11.38
#